data_AF-A0A418W2K7-F1
#
_entry.id   AF-A0A418W2K7-F1
#
_cell.length_a   1.000
_cell.length_b   1.000
_cell.length_c   1.000
_cell.angle_alpha   90.00
_cell.angle_beta   90.00
_cell.angle_gamma   90.00
#
_symmetry.space_group_name_H-M   'P 1'
#
loop_
_entity.id
_entity.type
_entity.pdbx_description
1 polymer ?
#
loop_
_entity_poly.entity_id
_entity_poly.type
_entity_poly.pdbx_seq_one_letter_code
_entity_poly.pdbx_strand_id
1 'polypeptide(L)'
;MPDSATTTMRADALPAELVALLPHGLLPTARVRITLEVQEPTQEEWMEAVRAGVDRGRADAAAGRIVDGDDMFARLKSKHFPKLEKQP
;
A
#
# COMPACT_ATOMS: atom_id res chain seq x y z
N MET A 1 18.29 2.96 2.61
CA MET A 1 17.99 4.39 2.87
C MET A 1 16.48 4.48 2.96
N PRO A 2 15.89 5.24 3.90
CA PRO A 2 14.44 5.41 3.93
C PRO A 2 14.00 5.99 2.58
N ASP A 3 13.05 5.32 1.94
CA ASP A 3 12.44 5.80 0.70
C ASP A 3 11.60 7.03 1.06
N SER A 4 12.20 8.21 0.85
CA SER A 4 11.58 9.49 1.12
C SER A 4 11.40 10.28 -0.17
N ALA A 5 10.25 10.93 -0.30
CA ALA A 5 9.94 11.80 -1.42
C ALA A 5 9.49 13.16 -0.88
N THR A 6 10.16 14.22 -1.32
CA THR A 6 9.75 15.60 -1.00
C THR A 6 9.05 16.22 -2.20
N THR A 7 7.86 16.77 -1.98
CA THR A 7 7.13 17.49 -3.01
C THR A 7 6.57 18.81 -2.48
N THR A 8 6.20 19.70 -3.39
CA THR A 8 5.57 20.98 -3.05
C THR A 8 4.18 21.02 -3.65
N MET A 9 3.17 21.33 -2.83
CA MET A 9 1.79 21.48 -3.29
C MET A 9 1.13 22.71 -2.68
N ARG A 10 -0.06 23.06 -3.16
CA ARG A 10 -0.84 24.14 -2.57
C ARG A 10 -1.53 23.66 -1.30
N ALA A 11 -1.77 24.58 -0.38
CA ALA A 11 -2.41 24.30 0.90
C ALA A 11 -3.85 23.79 0.75
N ASP A 12 -4.58 24.23 -0.28
CA ASP A 12 -5.93 23.75 -0.58
C ASP A 12 -5.99 22.32 -1.16
N ALA A 13 -4.85 21.75 -1.55
CA ALA A 13 -4.73 20.36 -1.97
C ALA A 13 -4.30 19.42 -0.83
N LEU A 14 -4.03 19.93 0.37
CA LEU A 14 -3.71 19.10 1.54
C LEU A 14 -4.98 18.38 2.03
N PRO A 15 -4.89 17.08 2.35
CA PRO A 15 -5.93 16.38 3.08
C PRO A 15 -6.26 17.09 4.41
N ALA A 16 -7.55 17.11 4.76
CA ALA A 16 -8.03 17.83 5.95
C ALA A 16 -7.39 17.31 7.24
N GLU A 17 -7.06 16.01 7.30
CA GLU A 17 -6.39 15.42 8.47
C GLU A 17 -5.00 16.03 8.69
N LEU A 18 -4.26 16.33 7.62
CA LEU A 18 -2.94 16.95 7.72
C LEU A 18 -3.02 18.44 8.05
N VAL A 19 -4.04 19.14 7.55
CA VAL A 19 -4.27 20.56 7.88
C VAL A 19 -4.55 20.73 9.37
N ALA A 20 -5.30 19.81 9.99
CA ALA A 20 -5.62 19.84 11.41
C ALA A 20 -4.40 19.68 12.33
N LEU A 21 -3.30 19.11 11.83
CA LEU A 21 -2.04 18.94 12.58
C LEU A 21 -1.21 20.23 12.63
N LEU A 22 -1.53 21.23 11.79
CA LEU A 22 -0.75 22.45 11.70
C LEU A 22 -1.21 23.46 12.76
N PRO A 23 -0.30 23.98 13.61
CA PRO A 23 -0.66 24.86 14.72
C PRO A 23 -1.22 26.22 14.27
N HIS A 24 -1.03 26.57 13.00
CA HIS A 24 -1.55 27.80 12.40
C HIS A 24 -2.32 27.44 11.13
N GLY A 25 -3.51 28.03 10.97
CA GLY A 25 -4.31 27.86 9.76
C GLY A 25 -3.51 28.29 8.53
N LEU A 26 -3.46 27.41 7.52
CA LEU A 26 -2.83 27.73 6.26
C LEU A 26 -3.73 28.64 5.43
N LEU A 27 -3.15 29.66 4.81
CA LEU A 27 -3.83 30.38 3.74
C LEU A 27 -4.06 29.41 2.58
N PRO A 28 -5.26 29.38 1.96
CA PRO A 28 -5.54 28.44 0.85
C PRO A 28 -4.57 28.55 -0.33
N THR A 29 -3.99 29.73 -0.53
CA THR A 29 -3.02 30.03 -1.59
C THR A 29 -1.56 29.73 -1.21
N ALA A 30 -1.27 29.38 0.04
CA ALA A 30 0.09 29.08 0.46
C ALA A 30 0.61 27.82 -0.23
N ARG A 31 1.93 27.76 -0.43
CA ARG A 31 2.63 26.55 -0.88
C ARG A 31 3.25 25.87 0.32
N VAL A 32 3.01 24.57 0.43
CA VAL A 32 3.52 23.71 1.48
C VAL A 32 4.49 22.70 0.87
N ARG A 33 5.55 22.40 1.62
CA ARG A 33 6.49 21.33 1.30
C ARG A 33 6.15 20.14 2.18
N ILE A 34 5.95 18.98 1.57
CA ILE A 34 5.61 17.74 2.26
C ILE A 34 6.72 16.74 1.99
N THR A 35 7.17 16.07 3.05
CA THR A 35 8.07 14.93 2.96
C THR A 35 7.26 13.69 3.31
N LEU A 36 7.19 12.76 2.37
CA LEU A 36 6.64 11.42 2.58
C LEU A 36 7.80 10.50 2.92
N GLU A 37 7.70 9.78 4.03
CA GLU A 37 8.68 8.77 4.43
C GLU A 37 7.97 7.43 4.53
N VAL A 38 8.43 6.46 3.74
CA VAL A 38 7.94 5.08 3.88
C VAL A 38 8.60 4.47 5.10
N GLN A 39 7.79 4.19 6.12
CA GLN A 39 8.22 3.46 7.29
C GLN A 39 7.90 1.98 7.11
N GLU A 40 8.81 1.11 7.56
CA GLU A 40 8.48 -0.30 7.68
C GLU A 40 7.33 -0.44 8.68
N PRO A 41 6.29 -1.23 8.36
CA PRO A 41 5.21 -1.46 9.30
C PRO A 41 5.77 -2.05 10.58
N THR A 42 5.26 -1.60 11.71
CA THR A 42 5.56 -2.20 13.00
C THR A 42 5.13 -3.66 13.01
N GLN A 43 5.68 -4.45 13.93
CA GLN A 43 5.27 -5.85 14.09
C GLN A 43 3.76 -5.98 14.33
N GLU A 44 3.16 -5.05 15.06
CA GLU A 44 1.72 -5.05 15.34
C GLU A 44 0.90 -4.77 14.07
N GLU A 45 1.27 -3.76 13.29
CA GLU A 45 0.62 -3.47 11.99
C GLU A 45 0.80 -4.61 11.00
N TRP A 46 1.96 -5.27 10.99
CA TRP A 46 2.20 -6.44 10.17
C TRP A 46 1.28 -7.59 10.56
N MET A 47 1.15 -7.86 11.87
CA MET A 47 0.25 -8.89 12.38
C MET A 47 -1.22 -8.59 12.10
N GLU A 48 -1.63 -7.32 12.17
CA GLU A 48 -2.98 -6.90 11.81
C GLU A 48 -3.24 -7.10 10.32
N ALA A 49 -2.30 -6.71 9.45
CA ALA A 49 -2.41 -6.92 8.00
C ALA A 49 -2.50 -8.42 7.65
N VAL A 50 -1.73 -9.27 8.33
CA VAL A 50 -1.81 -10.73 8.16
C VAL A 50 -3.17 -11.26 8.59
N ARG A 51 -3.70 -10.82 9.74
CA ARG A 51 -5.03 -11.22 10.20
C ARG A 51 -6.12 -10.80 9.22
N ALA A 52 -6.10 -9.56 8.76
CA ALA A 52 -7.03 -9.05 7.76
C ALA A 52 -6.95 -9.86 6.44
N GLY A 53 -5.75 -10.26 6.03
CA GLY A 53 -5.54 -11.15 4.88
C GLY A 53 -6.17 -12.53 5.06
N VAL A 54 -6.00 -13.15 6.23
CA VAL A 54 -6.61 -14.44 6.57
C VAL A 54 -8.13 -14.34 6.61
N ASP A 55 -8.68 -13.29 7.23
CA ASP A 55 -10.12 -13.09 7.34
C ASP A 55 -10.76 -12.87 5.97
N ARG A 56 -10.09 -12.12 5.09
CA ARG A 56 -10.50 -11.99 3.69
C ARG A 56 -10.49 -13.35 2.99
N GLY A 57 -9.45 -14.16 3.15
CA GLY A 57 -9.39 -15.51 2.59
C GLY A 57 -10.51 -16.41 3.07
N ARG A 58 -10.87 -16.33 4.36
CA ARG A 58 -12.04 -17.04 4.92
C ARG A 58 -13.35 -16.56 4.32
N ALA A 59 -13.53 -15.25 4.17
CA ALA A 59 -14.71 -14.67 3.55
C ALA A 59 -14.85 -15.08 2.07
N ASP A 60 -13.74 -15.12 1.34
CA ASP A 60 -13.71 -15.58 -0.05
C ASP A 60 -14.08 -17.06 -0.16
N ALA A 61 -13.53 -17.92 0.70
CA ALA A 61 -13.89 -19.34 0.76
C ALA A 61 -15.38 -19.54 1.12
N ALA A 62 -15.89 -18.81 2.11
CA ALA A 62 -17.31 -18.85 2.50
C ALA A 62 -18.24 -18.37 1.37
N ALA A 63 -17.79 -17.41 0.55
CA ALA A 63 -18.49 -16.94 -0.64
C ALA A 63 -18.35 -17.88 -1.86
N GLY A 64 -17.68 -19.04 -1.70
CA GLY A 64 -17.43 -19.98 -2.80
C GLY A 64 -16.40 -19.50 -3.83
N ARG A 65 -15.68 -18.40 -3.54
CA ARG A 65 -14.58 -17.90 -4.37
C ARG A 65 -13.31 -18.69 -4.07
N ILE A 66 -13.29 -19.93 -4.57
CA ILE A 66 -12.14 -20.82 -4.48
C ILE A 66 -11.24 -20.55 -5.68
N VAL A 67 -9.94 -20.43 -5.43
CA VAL A 67 -8.93 -20.33 -6.47
C VAL A 67 -8.14 -21.64 -6.47
N ASP A 68 -7.96 -22.24 -7.63
CA ASP A 68 -7.07 -23.38 -7.80
C ASP A 68 -5.62 -22.91 -7.57
N GLY A 69 -4.95 -23.57 -6.63
CA GLY A 69 -3.58 -23.22 -6.24
C GLY A 69 -2.58 -23.39 -7.37
N ASP A 70 -2.77 -24.40 -8.23
CA ASP A 70 -1.86 -24.70 -9.33
C ASP A 70 -1.98 -23.66 -10.44
N ASP A 71 -3.22 -23.27 -10.78
CA ASP A 71 -3.48 -22.20 -11.75
C ASP A 71 -2.97 -20.85 -11.22
N MET A 72 -3.17 -20.56 -9.94
CA MET A 72 -2.67 -19.32 -9.34
C MET A 72 -1.15 -19.28 -9.34
N PHE A 73 -0.51 -20.40 -9.00
CA PHE A 73 0.95 -20.52 -9.01
C PHE A 73 1.51 -20.36 -10.43
N ALA A 74 0.90 -20.99 -11.43
CA ALA A 74 1.26 -20.84 -12.84
C ALA A 74 1.14 -19.38 -13.32
N ARG A 75 0.04 -18.69 -12.96
CA ARG A 75 -0.16 -17.27 -13.28
C ARG A 75 0.87 -16.36 -12.62
N LEU A 76 1.20 -16.60 -11.35
CA LEU A 76 2.22 -15.84 -10.62
C LEU A 76 3.62 -16.06 -11.22
N LYS A 77 3.95 -17.32 -11.57
CA LYS A 77 5.21 -17.68 -12.21
C LYS A 77 5.36 -16.98 -13.56
N SER A 78 4.33 -17.00 -14.41
CA SER A 78 4.33 -16.30 -15.70
C SER A 78 4.50 -14.78 -15.55
N LYS A 79 3.80 -14.17 -14.57
CA LYS A 79 3.81 -12.72 -14.36
C LYS A 79 5.13 -12.19 -13.79
N HIS A 80 5.72 -12.90 -12.82
CA HIS A 80 6.88 -12.41 -12.08
C HIS A 80 8.20 -13.08 -12.48
N PHE A 81 8.15 -14.26 -13.09
CA PHE A 81 9.32 -15.03 -13.51
C PHE A 81 9.23 -15.52 -14.97
N PRO A 82 8.99 -14.63 -15.95
CA PRO A 82 8.79 -15.02 -17.36
C PRO A 82 10.01 -15.66 -18.03
N LYS A 83 11.18 -15.69 -17.37
CA LYS A 83 12.43 -16.26 -17.90
C LYS A 83 12.67 -17.73 -17.52
N LEU A 84 11.89 -18.30 -16.60
CA LEU A 84 12.04 -19.70 -16.16
C LEU A 84 11.41 -20.73 -17.12
N GLU A 85 10.68 -20.29 -18.14
CA GLU A 85 10.05 -21.17 -19.15
C GLU A 85 10.96 -21.44 -20.38
N LYS A 86 12.18 -20.87 -20.41
CA LYS A 86 13.13 -21.01 -21.52
C LYS A 86 14.42 -21.74 -21.13
N GLN A 87 14.32 -22.83 -20.40
CA GLN A 87 15.42 -23.80 -20.32
C GLN A 87 14.89 -25.18 -20.74
N PRO A 88 15.55 -25.85 -21.71
CA PRO A 88 15.14 -27.14 -22.25
C PRO A 88 15.27 -28.29 -21.24
#